data_AF-A0A7R9K1U0-F1
#
_entry.id   AF-A0A7R9K1U0-F1
#
_cell.length_a   1.000
_cell.length_b   1.000
_cell.length_c   1.000
_cell.angle_alpha   90.00
_cell.angle_beta   90.00
_cell.angle_gamma   90.00
#
_symmetry.space_group_name_H-M   'P 1'
#
loop_
_entity.id
_entity.type
_entity.pdbx_description
1 polymer ?
#
loop_
_entity_poly.entity_id
_entity_poly.type
_entity_poly.pdbx_seq_one_letter_code
_entity_poly.pdbx_strand_id
1 'polypeptide(L)'
;MRQMSNHPQPMMPCASRKLPDCLYRDTKDKALLCRIAATRTGAELLLEQGALACLSSMQVLDRHPDIKTLSTAASMDFYPSISSRYMQILFPALNFCDAILTSLGTKNQSCTAQVLHFLMSHNDTVNLVLHSGSPYIQLIFLKELARLTCIISRASQQDVWLVCEPESGGVTQLHRMQQLMLALFPSFVVSQALLQELSGAQEGGDAHNSQVVKSVLWFFRIACNLVLFARNIVASQGVDHRATRVIFKPTLGESRTVERRFRGGM
;
A
#
# COMPACT_ATOMS: atom_id res chain seq x y z
N MET A 1 -27.13 -0.47 71.78
CA MET A 1 -26.86 0.93 71.38
C MET A 1 -26.26 0.86 69.97
N ARG A 2 -26.98 1.08 68.86
CA ARG A 2 -27.47 2.38 68.30
C ARG A 2 -26.40 3.47 68.50
N GLN A 3 -25.82 4.12 67.49
CA GLN A 3 -26.37 4.83 66.31
C GLN A 3 -25.29 4.82 65.19
N MET A 4 -25.50 4.66 63.87
CA MET A 4 -26.29 5.39 62.85
C MET A 4 -26.04 6.90 62.71
N SER A 5 -25.31 7.29 61.66
CA SER A 5 -25.33 8.61 60.98
C SER A 5 -24.46 8.52 59.71
N ASN A 6 -24.95 8.15 58.52
CA ASN A 6 -25.72 8.87 57.49
C ASN A 6 -24.99 10.02 56.74
N HIS A 7 -24.97 9.83 55.39
CA HIS A 7 -24.87 10.79 54.26
C HIS A 7 -23.51 11.34 53.79
N PRO A 8 -23.38 11.75 52.50
CA PRO A 8 -24.00 11.22 51.27
C PRO A 8 -22.98 11.01 50.12
N GLN A 9 -23.40 10.28 49.08
CA GLN A 9 -22.73 10.29 47.78
C GLN A 9 -22.67 11.71 47.18
N PRO A 10 -21.59 12.04 46.45
CA PRO A 10 -21.70 12.84 45.25
C PRO A 10 -21.68 11.89 44.03
N MET A 11 -22.86 11.71 43.46
CA MET A 11 -23.04 11.37 42.06
C MET A 11 -22.65 12.57 41.18
N MET A 12 -22.15 12.26 39.98
CA MET A 12 -21.94 13.11 38.78
C MET A 12 -20.51 13.62 38.53
N PRO A 13 -20.09 13.87 37.26
CA PRO A 13 -20.67 13.46 35.97
C PRO A 13 -19.68 12.80 34.98
N CYS A 14 -20.25 12.03 34.07
CA CYS A 14 -19.68 11.65 32.78
C CYS A 14 -19.09 12.86 32.02
N ALA A 15 -17.76 12.99 31.94
CA ALA A 15 -17.14 13.86 30.95
C ALA A 15 -15.65 13.56 30.81
N SER A 16 -15.32 12.55 30.02
CA SER A 16 -14.11 12.54 29.20
C SER A 16 -14.31 11.50 28.12
N ARG A 17 -14.93 11.95 27.00
CA ARG A 17 -14.94 11.21 25.74
C ARG A 17 -13.50 10.86 25.42
N LYS A 18 -13.09 9.63 25.70
CA LYS A 18 -11.95 9.00 25.04
C LYS A 18 -12.35 8.72 23.59
N LEU A 19 -12.36 9.77 22.77
CA LEU A 19 -12.26 9.67 21.32
C LEU A 19 -10.84 10.16 20.98
N PRO A 20 -9.84 9.28 21.09
CA PRO A 20 -9.15 8.89 19.85
C PRO A 20 -8.64 7.43 19.80
N ASP A 21 -8.85 6.62 20.84
CA ASP A 21 -8.16 5.31 20.98
C ASP A 21 -8.78 4.15 20.15
N CYS A 22 -9.87 4.43 19.42
CA CYS A 22 -10.55 3.43 18.58
C CYS A 22 -9.99 3.31 17.16
N LEU A 23 -9.07 4.18 16.73
CA LEU A 23 -8.55 4.18 15.34
C LEU A 23 -7.20 3.45 15.19
N TYR A 24 -6.53 3.07 16.27
CA TYR A 24 -5.11 2.66 16.24
C TYR A 24 -4.81 1.21 16.62
N ARG A 25 -5.83 0.40 16.92
CA ARG A 25 -5.63 -1.01 17.33
C ARG A 25 -5.89 -1.93 16.16
N ASP A 26 -4.87 -2.13 15.34
CA ASP A 26 -4.68 -3.26 14.42
C ASP A 26 -5.97 -3.94 13.90
N THR A 27 -6.48 -3.53 12.73
CA THR A 27 -7.17 -4.44 11.78
C THR A 27 -8.15 -5.46 12.41
N LYS A 28 -9.16 -5.03 13.18
CA LYS A 28 -10.30 -5.92 13.53
C LYS A 28 -11.68 -5.41 13.18
N ASP A 29 -11.86 -4.11 12.99
CA ASP A 29 -13.02 -3.59 12.25
C ASP A 29 -12.58 -3.19 10.85
N LYS A 30 -12.61 -4.18 9.95
CA LYS A 30 -12.69 -3.87 8.52
C LYS A 30 -13.86 -2.90 8.35
N ALA A 31 -13.59 -1.73 7.77
CA ALA A 31 -14.62 -0.75 7.43
C ALA A 31 -15.82 -1.48 6.77
N LEU A 32 -17.04 -1.05 7.07
CA LEU A 32 -18.27 -1.72 6.62
C LEU A 32 -18.22 -2.10 5.12
N LEU A 33 -17.71 -1.20 4.27
CA LEU A 33 -17.51 -1.44 2.85
C LEU A 33 -16.60 -2.64 2.56
N CYS A 34 -15.49 -2.81 3.28
CA CYS A 34 -14.59 -3.96 3.14
C CYS A 34 -15.24 -5.27 3.60
N ARG A 35 -16.17 -5.22 4.57
CA ARG A 35 -16.94 -6.40 5.01
C ARG A 35 -17.97 -6.82 3.97
N ILE A 36 -18.68 -5.85 3.39
CA ILE A 36 -19.65 -6.09 2.32
C ILE A 36 -18.92 -6.62 1.08
N ALA A 37 -17.82 -5.96 0.68
CA ALA A 37 -16.98 -6.38 -0.44
C ALA A 37 -16.31 -7.75 -0.25
N ALA A 38 -16.23 -8.28 0.97
CA ALA A 38 -15.71 -9.62 1.20
C ALA A 38 -16.67 -10.72 0.71
N THR A 39 -17.96 -10.41 0.54
CA THR A 39 -18.94 -11.32 -0.07
C THR A 39 -19.03 -11.08 -1.57
N ARG A 40 -19.22 -12.14 -2.37
CA ARG A 40 -19.29 -12.00 -3.83
C ARG A 40 -20.44 -11.09 -4.27
N THR A 41 -21.65 -11.34 -3.78
CA THR A 41 -22.84 -10.53 -4.10
C THR A 41 -22.69 -9.09 -3.62
N GLY A 42 -22.10 -8.86 -2.44
CA GLY A 42 -21.83 -7.50 -1.94
C GLY A 42 -20.81 -6.77 -2.80
N ALA A 43 -19.77 -7.45 -3.29
CA ALA A 43 -18.79 -6.86 -4.19
C ALA A 43 -19.39 -6.54 -5.59
N GLU A 44 -20.26 -7.40 -6.13
CA GLU A 44 -20.98 -7.15 -7.40
C GLU A 44 -21.85 -5.88 -7.28
N LEU A 45 -22.67 -5.79 -6.23
CA LEU A 45 -23.50 -4.62 -5.97
C LEU A 45 -22.68 -3.34 -5.79
N LEU A 46 -21.56 -3.40 -5.07
CA LEU A 46 -20.70 -2.23 -4.87
C LEU A 46 -20.03 -1.74 -6.15
N LEU A 47 -19.70 -2.65 -7.08
CA LEU A 47 -19.22 -2.29 -8.41
C LEU A 47 -20.32 -1.64 -9.25
N GLU A 48 -21.54 -2.20 -9.23
CA GLU A 48 -22.69 -1.65 -9.95
C GLU A 48 -23.07 -0.24 -9.46
N GLN A 49 -22.97 0.00 -8.16
CA GLN A 49 -23.21 1.31 -7.56
C GLN A 49 -22.04 2.30 -7.72
N GLY A 50 -20.98 1.92 -8.44
CA GLY A 50 -19.87 2.83 -8.75
C GLY A 50 -18.99 3.22 -7.56
N ALA A 51 -18.86 2.36 -6.54
CA ALA A 51 -18.06 2.67 -5.35
C ALA A 51 -16.58 3.00 -5.69
N LEU A 52 -16.00 2.33 -6.69
CA LEU A 52 -14.65 2.63 -7.18
C LEU A 52 -14.58 3.96 -7.95
N ALA A 53 -15.65 4.35 -8.64
CA ALA A 53 -15.73 5.65 -9.30
C ALA A 53 -15.74 6.80 -8.27
N CYS A 54 -16.46 6.63 -7.15
CA CYS A 54 -16.39 7.57 -6.04
C CYS A 54 -14.96 7.71 -5.51
N LEU A 55 -14.24 6.60 -5.29
CA LEU A 55 -12.84 6.65 -4.87
C LEU A 55 -11.96 7.38 -5.88
N SER A 56 -12.15 7.17 -7.19
CA SER A 56 -11.40 7.85 -8.24
C SER A 56 -11.61 9.37 -8.28
N SER A 57 -12.70 9.87 -7.71
CA SER A 57 -12.99 11.31 -7.61
C SER A 57 -12.40 11.98 -6.35
N MET A 58 -11.84 11.19 -5.43
CA MET A 58 -11.38 11.69 -4.13
C MET A 58 -9.99 12.34 -4.21
N GLN A 59 -9.97 13.67 -4.32
CA GLN A 59 -8.73 14.47 -4.35
C GLN A 59 -7.86 14.37 -3.08
N VAL A 60 -8.41 13.85 -1.97
CA VAL A 60 -7.64 13.65 -0.73
C VAL A 60 -6.52 12.63 -0.91
N LEU A 61 -6.69 11.67 -1.83
CA LEU A 61 -5.70 10.64 -2.10
C LEU A 61 -4.48 11.20 -2.85
N ASP A 62 -4.66 12.28 -3.62
CA ASP A 62 -3.60 12.95 -4.37
C ASP A 62 -2.65 13.77 -3.48
N ARG A 63 -3.07 14.09 -2.25
CA ARG A 63 -2.31 14.89 -1.28
C ARG A 63 -1.33 14.03 -0.48
N HIS A 64 -0.46 13.30 -1.18
CA HIS A 64 0.53 12.41 -0.56
C HIS A 64 1.55 13.20 0.28
N PRO A 65 1.83 12.78 1.53
CA PRO A 65 2.84 13.42 2.37
C PRO A 65 4.25 13.06 1.88
N ASP A 66 5.07 14.08 1.63
CA ASP A 66 6.41 13.88 1.06
C ASP A 66 7.28 12.92 1.90
N ILE A 67 7.71 11.83 1.23
CA ILE A 67 8.41 10.68 1.80
C ILE A 67 9.78 11.10 2.35
N LYS A 68 10.36 12.20 1.86
CA LYS A 68 11.72 12.65 2.21
C LYS A 68 11.75 13.68 3.35
N THR A 69 10.70 14.46 3.54
CA THR A 69 10.70 15.62 4.46
C THR A 69 10.14 15.33 5.86
N LEU A 70 9.53 14.15 6.09
CA LEU A 70 8.83 13.85 7.34
C LEU A 70 9.65 13.10 8.41
N SER A 71 10.96 12.96 8.25
CA SER A 71 11.82 12.28 9.24
C SER A 71 12.03 13.09 10.53
N THR A 72 11.62 14.36 10.61
CA THR A 72 12.14 15.30 11.63
C THR A 72 11.09 15.94 12.54
N ALA A 73 9.79 15.69 12.34
CA ALA A 73 8.75 16.27 13.20
C ALA A 73 8.42 15.32 14.35
N ALA A 74 9.06 15.56 15.51
CA ALA A 74 8.64 14.96 16.77
C ALA A 74 7.15 15.26 17.01
N SER A 75 6.35 14.20 17.16
CA SER A 75 4.92 14.30 17.42
C SER A 75 4.69 14.90 18.80
N MET A 76 4.00 16.04 18.85
CA MET A 76 3.25 16.41 20.05
C MET A 76 2.20 15.32 20.28
N ASP A 77 2.20 14.70 21.46
CA ASP A 77 1.50 13.43 21.80
C ASP A 77 -0.03 13.43 21.64
N PHE A 78 -0.64 14.55 21.25
CA PHE A 78 -2.10 14.69 21.17
C PHE A 78 -2.68 14.46 19.76
N TYR A 79 -1.89 14.53 18.69
CA TYR A 79 -2.40 14.40 17.33
C TYR A 79 -1.56 13.42 16.49
N PRO A 80 -2.20 12.47 15.76
CA PRO A 80 -1.47 11.57 14.87
C PRO A 80 -0.71 12.37 13.81
N SER A 81 0.47 11.90 13.40
CA SER A 81 1.27 12.56 12.36
C SER A 81 0.50 12.69 11.04
N ILE A 82 0.90 13.66 10.20
CA ILE A 82 0.26 13.88 8.88
C ILE A 82 0.28 12.59 8.06
N SER A 83 1.40 11.86 8.05
CA SER A 83 1.50 10.54 7.40
C SER A 83 0.51 9.54 7.97
N SER A 84 0.36 9.47 9.29
CA SER A 84 -0.56 8.52 9.91
C SER A 84 -2.01 8.80 9.53
N ARG A 85 -2.42 10.08 9.50
CA ARG A 85 -3.77 10.49 9.06
C ARG A 85 -4.03 10.19 7.58
N TYR A 86 -3.06 10.47 6.72
CA TYR A 86 -3.15 10.12 5.30
C TYR A 86 -3.35 8.61 5.13
N MET A 87 -2.58 7.81 5.85
CA MET A 87 -2.67 6.34 5.79
C MET A 87 -3.98 5.79 6.36
N GLN A 88 -4.59 6.47 7.32
CA GLN A 88 -5.92 6.12 7.82
C GLN A 88 -7.01 6.25 6.75
N ILE A 89 -6.80 7.08 5.72
CA ILE A 89 -7.72 7.25 4.60
C ILE A 89 -7.33 6.32 3.44
N LEU A 90 -6.04 6.25 3.12
CA LEU A 90 -5.54 5.45 2.00
C LEU A 90 -5.71 3.95 2.24
N PHE A 91 -5.36 3.43 3.42
CA PHE A 91 -5.40 1.98 3.65
C PHE A 91 -6.81 1.39 3.53
N PRO A 92 -7.89 2.00 4.04
CA PRO A 92 -9.25 1.53 3.76
C PRO A 92 -9.59 1.47 2.27
N ALA A 93 -9.21 2.47 1.48
CA ALA A 93 -9.45 2.48 0.03
C ALA A 93 -8.69 1.35 -0.70
N LEU A 94 -7.41 1.14 -0.34
CA LEU A 94 -6.61 0.05 -0.90
C LEU A 94 -7.10 -1.33 -0.44
N ASN A 95 -7.45 -1.48 0.84
CA ASN A 95 -8.02 -2.73 1.36
C ASN A 95 -9.38 -3.05 0.73
N PHE A 96 -10.15 -2.02 0.38
CA PHE A 96 -11.41 -2.18 -0.35
C PHE A 96 -11.17 -2.72 -1.76
N CYS A 97 -10.22 -2.16 -2.50
CA CYS A 97 -9.82 -2.68 -3.82
C CYS A 97 -9.34 -4.13 -3.73
N ASP A 98 -8.50 -4.44 -2.73
CA ASP A 98 -8.01 -5.79 -2.45
C ASP A 98 -9.15 -6.77 -2.12
N ALA A 99 -10.15 -6.34 -1.34
CA ALA A 99 -11.33 -7.14 -1.02
C ALA A 99 -12.17 -7.44 -2.26
N ILE A 100 -12.49 -6.43 -3.08
CA ILE A 100 -13.25 -6.61 -4.33
C ILE A 100 -12.53 -7.57 -5.28
N LEU A 101 -11.23 -7.35 -5.52
CA LEU A 101 -10.42 -8.23 -6.39
C LEU A 101 -10.33 -9.67 -5.87
N THR A 102 -10.49 -9.87 -4.55
CA THR A 102 -10.47 -11.20 -3.93
C THR A 102 -11.81 -11.90 -4.06
N SER A 103 -12.91 -11.18 -3.85
CA SER A 103 -14.25 -11.76 -3.84
C SER A 103 -14.81 -12.01 -5.25
N LEU A 104 -14.48 -11.16 -6.22
CA LEU A 104 -14.89 -11.33 -7.62
C LEU A 104 -13.85 -12.08 -8.46
N GLY A 105 -12.62 -12.15 -7.97
CA GLY A 105 -11.49 -12.67 -8.70
C GLY A 105 -10.98 -11.71 -9.77
N THR A 106 -9.74 -11.92 -10.18
CA THR A 106 -9.03 -11.10 -11.16
C THR A 106 -9.49 -11.35 -12.62
N LYS A 107 -10.29 -12.41 -12.86
CA LYS A 107 -10.87 -12.75 -14.15
C LYS A 107 -12.03 -11.83 -14.55
N ASN A 108 -12.63 -11.12 -13.58
CA ASN A 108 -13.70 -10.19 -13.87
C ASN A 108 -13.10 -8.91 -14.47
N GLN A 109 -13.21 -8.76 -15.79
CA GLN A 109 -12.62 -7.65 -16.55
C GLN A 109 -13.16 -6.30 -16.07
N SER A 110 -14.46 -6.20 -15.78
CA SER A 110 -15.08 -4.95 -15.30
C SER A 110 -14.53 -4.51 -13.94
N CYS A 111 -14.37 -5.47 -13.02
CA CYS A 111 -13.75 -5.23 -11.71
C CYS A 111 -12.32 -4.70 -11.88
N THR A 112 -11.51 -5.43 -12.64
CA THR A 112 -10.11 -5.12 -12.85
C THR A 112 -9.92 -3.78 -13.58
N ALA A 113 -10.76 -3.47 -14.56
CA ALA A 113 -10.77 -2.19 -15.27
C ALA A 113 -11.13 -1.01 -14.35
N GLN A 114 -12.14 -1.15 -13.49
CA GLN A 114 -12.50 -0.09 -12.54
C GLN A 114 -11.41 0.16 -11.50
N VAL A 115 -10.74 -0.90 -11.01
CA VAL A 115 -9.60 -0.75 -10.10
C VAL A 115 -8.43 -0.07 -10.80
N LEU A 116 -8.17 -0.42 -12.05
CA LEU A 116 -7.11 0.21 -12.84
C LEU A 116 -7.42 1.69 -13.11
N HIS A 117 -8.67 2.01 -13.43
CA HIS A 117 -9.14 3.39 -13.55
C HIS A 117 -8.92 4.19 -12.27
N PHE A 118 -9.25 3.63 -11.11
CA PHE A 118 -8.93 4.24 -9.82
C PHE A 118 -7.43 4.53 -9.66
N LEU A 119 -6.56 3.57 -9.99
CA LEU A 119 -5.10 3.78 -9.93
C LEU A 119 -4.63 4.88 -10.90
N MET A 120 -5.17 4.92 -12.12
CA MET A 120 -4.84 5.94 -13.11
C MET A 120 -5.35 7.34 -12.73
N SER A 121 -6.51 7.44 -12.06
CA SER A 121 -7.01 8.74 -11.57
C SER A 121 -6.08 9.38 -10.54
N HIS A 122 -5.30 8.57 -9.82
CA HIS A 122 -4.30 9.01 -8.83
C HIS A 122 -2.86 8.74 -9.31
N ASN A 123 -2.62 8.80 -10.62
CA ASN A 123 -1.36 8.39 -11.26
C ASN A 123 -0.12 9.10 -10.68
N ASP A 124 -0.21 10.39 -10.35
CA ASP A 124 0.93 11.13 -9.81
C ASP A 124 1.37 10.59 -8.45
N THR A 125 0.41 10.30 -7.56
CA THR A 125 0.67 9.69 -6.26
C THR A 125 1.18 8.26 -6.40
N VAL A 126 0.57 7.45 -7.27
CA VAL A 126 1.03 6.08 -7.53
C VAL A 126 2.46 6.10 -8.06
N ASN A 127 2.77 6.96 -9.03
CA ASN A 127 4.11 7.12 -9.57
C ASN A 127 5.11 7.59 -8.51
N LEU A 128 4.72 8.53 -7.66
CA LEU A 128 5.57 9.03 -6.57
C LEU A 128 5.96 7.91 -5.62
N VAL A 129 4.99 7.09 -5.18
CA VAL A 129 5.24 5.98 -4.25
C VAL A 129 6.09 4.89 -4.91
N LEU A 130 5.78 4.52 -6.16
CA LEU A 130 6.58 3.54 -6.90
C LEU A 130 7.99 4.04 -7.20
N HIS A 131 8.16 5.32 -7.52
CA HIS A 131 9.49 5.90 -7.78
C HIS A 131 10.32 5.98 -6.49
N SER A 132 9.70 6.33 -5.37
CA SER A 132 10.37 6.47 -4.07
C SER A 132 10.59 5.14 -3.34
N GLY A 133 10.16 4.02 -3.94
CA GLY A 133 10.30 2.70 -3.35
C GLY A 133 11.78 2.33 -3.14
N SER A 134 12.11 2.10 -1.87
CA SER A 134 13.42 1.64 -1.40
C SER A 134 13.19 0.71 -0.20
N PRO A 135 14.02 -0.32 0.01
CA PRO A 135 13.90 -1.22 1.16
C PRO A 135 14.15 -0.52 2.50
N TYR A 136 14.76 0.67 2.50
CA TYR A 136 15.14 1.42 3.70
C TYR A 136 14.15 2.53 4.10
N ILE A 137 12.99 2.61 3.47
CA ILE A 137 11.94 3.59 3.82
C ILE A 137 11.27 3.24 5.16
N GLN A 138 10.63 4.23 5.80
CA GLN A 138 9.89 3.99 7.04
C GLN A 138 8.81 2.93 6.85
N LEU A 139 8.54 2.12 7.89
CA LEU A 139 7.59 1.01 7.87
C LEU A 139 6.20 1.38 7.32
N ILE A 140 5.74 2.60 7.59
CA ILE A 140 4.44 3.10 7.13
C ILE A 140 4.40 3.17 5.59
N PHE A 141 5.43 3.74 4.96
CA PHE A 141 5.55 3.82 3.50
C PHE A 141 5.87 2.46 2.87
N LEU A 142 6.55 1.57 3.60
CA LEU A 142 6.77 0.19 3.15
C LEU A 142 5.45 -0.60 3.07
N LYS A 143 4.54 -0.39 4.03
CA LYS A 143 3.18 -0.94 4.00
C LYS A 143 2.37 -0.40 2.83
N GLU A 144 2.45 0.91 2.57
CA GLU A 144 1.83 1.56 1.42
C GLU A 144 2.30 0.94 0.11
N LEU A 145 3.61 0.87 -0.09
CA LEU A 145 4.22 0.28 -1.28
C LEU A 145 3.80 -1.18 -1.45
N ALA A 146 3.78 -1.97 -0.38
CA ALA A 146 3.33 -3.36 -0.42
C ALA A 146 1.85 -3.51 -0.84
N ARG A 147 0.98 -2.59 -0.42
CA ARG A 147 -0.44 -2.63 -0.79
C ARG A 147 -0.66 -2.20 -2.23
N LEU A 148 -0.01 -1.13 -2.67
CA LEU A 148 -0.10 -0.65 -4.06
C LEU A 148 0.44 -1.70 -5.03
N THR A 149 1.64 -2.23 -4.79
CA THR A 149 2.23 -3.29 -5.62
C THR A 149 1.35 -4.54 -5.68
N CYS A 150 0.67 -4.90 -4.59
CA CYS A 150 -0.29 -6.02 -4.57
C CYS A 150 -1.45 -5.76 -5.54
N ILE A 151 -2.12 -4.61 -5.41
CA ILE A 151 -3.29 -4.28 -6.24
C ILE A 151 -2.88 -4.19 -7.71
N ILE A 152 -1.77 -3.52 -8.02
CA ILE A 152 -1.25 -3.42 -9.39
C ILE A 152 -0.94 -4.81 -9.96
N SER A 153 -0.26 -5.67 -9.19
CA SER A 153 0.08 -7.03 -9.63
C SER A 153 -1.16 -7.87 -9.95
N ARG A 154 -2.23 -7.72 -9.17
CA ARG A 154 -3.49 -8.44 -9.36
C ARG A 154 -4.33 -7.85 -10.49
N ALA A 155 -4.22 -6.54 -10.70
CA ALA A 155 -4.96 -5.83 -11.74
C ALA A 155 -4.32 -5.94 -13.14
N SER A 156 -3.07 -6.41 -13.24
CA SER A 156 -2.30 -6.40 -14.48
C SER A 156 -2.61 -7.53 -15.47
N GLN A 157 -3.87 -7.98 -15.60
CA GLN A 157 -4.23 -9.09 -16.51
C GLN A 157 -4.41 -8.64 -17.97
N GLN A 158 -4.04 -9.54 -18.90
CA GLN A 158 -3.86 -9.30 -20.34
C GLN A 158 -4.96 -8.46 -21.00
N ASP A 159 -6.22 -8.80 -20.76
CA ASP A 159 -7.33 -8.25 -21.55
C ASP A 159 -7.71 -6.83 -21.12
N VAL A 160 -7.40 -6.44 -19.88
CA VAL A 160 -7.74 -5.11 -19.35
C VAL A 160 -6.88 -4.01 -19.96
N TRP A 161 -5.63 -4.31 -20.30
CA TRP A 161 -4.73 -3.34 -20.96
C TRP A 161 -5.22 -2.96 -22.36
N LEU A 162 -5.99 -3.84 -23.01
CA LEU A 162 -6.57 -3.63 -24.34
C LEU A 162 -7.90 -2.88 -24.28
N VAL A 163 -8.63 -3.00 -23.16
CA VAL A 163 -9.93 -2.33 -22.95
C VAL A 163 -9.76 -0.89 -22.45
N CYS A 164 -8.56 -0.51 -21.99
CA CYS A 164 -8.27 0.86 -21.62
C CYS A 164 -8.31 1.76 -22.87
N GLU A 165 -9.37 2.56 -23.00
CA GLU A 165 -9.64 3.46 -24.12
C GLU A 165 -8.36 4.19 -24.61
N PRO A 166 -7.97 4.02 -25.88
CA PRO A 166 -6.74 4.61 -26.43
C PRO A 166 -6.80 6.14 -26.56
N GLU A 167 -8.00 6.72 -26.52
CA GLU A 167 -8.28 8.13 -26.82
C GLU A 167 -7.83 9.10 -25.70
N SER A 168 -7.54 8.63 -24.48
CA SER A 168 -7.27 9.48 -23.30
C SER A 168 -5.83 9.40 -22.77
N GLY A 169 -4.89 8.82 -23.52
CA GLY A 169 -3.49 8.69 -23.06
C GLY A 169 -3.28 7.68 -21.93
N GLY A 170 -4.32 6.95 -21.51
CA GLY A 170 -4.28 5.94 -20.45
C GLY A 170 -3.24 4.85 -20.69
N VAL A 171 -3.06 4.43 -21.95
CA VAL A 171 -2.01 3.45 -22.33
C VAL A 171 -0.60 3.91 -21.95
N THR A 172 -0.31 5.21 -22.05
CA THR A 172 1.01 5.75 -21.69
C THR A 172 1.23 5.79 -20.18
N GLN A 173 0.20 6.14 -19.42
CA GLN A 173 0.22 6.15 -17.95
C GLN A 173 0.40 4.73 -17.40
N LEU A 174 -0.33 3.79 -17.99
CA LEU A 174 -0.22 2.36 -17.71
C LEU A 174 1.18 1.82 -18.01
N HIS A 175 1.74 2.16 -19.18
CA HIS A 175 3.10 1.78 -19.53
C HIS A 175 4.13 2.35 -18.54
N ARG A 176 3.97 3.60 -18.12
CA ARG A 176 4.83 4.24 -17.11
C ARG A 176 4.74 3.52 -15.76
N MET A 177 3.53 3.21 -15.29
CA MET A 177 3.33 2.44 -14.05
C MET A 177 3.99 1.06 -14.15
N GLN A 178 3.86 0.39 -15.30
CA GLN A 178 4.54 -0.89 -15.57
C GLN A 178 6.07 -0.75 -15.49
N GLN A 179 6.65 0.29 -16.10
CA GLN A 179 8.08 0.53 -16.04
C GLN A 179 8.56 0.78 -14.60
N LEU A 180 7.80 1.54 -13.80
CA LEU A 180 8.15 1.79 -12.39
C LEU A 180 8.07 0.51 -11.55
N MET A 181 7.05 -0.33 -11.75
CA MET A 181 6.96 -1.65 -11.10
C MET A 181 8.16 -2.53 -11.45
N LEU A 182 8.59 -2.56 -12.71
CA LEU A 182 9.77 -3.33 -13.13
C LEU A 182 11.07 -2.71 -12.61
N ALA A 183 11.16 -1.38 -12.52
CA ALA A 183 12.31 -0.67 -11.97
C ALA A 183 12.49 -0.89 -10.46
N LEU A 184 11.42 -1.25 -9.74
CA LEU A 184 11.51 -1.67 -8.34
C LEU A 184 12.12 -3.05 -8.17
N PHE A 185 12.01 -3.93 -9.17
CA PHE A 185 12.43 -5.33 -9.09
C PHE A 185 13.88 -5.51 -8.59
N PRO A 186 14.89 -4.80 -9.13
CA PRO A 186 16.28 -4.93 -8.67
C PRO A 186 16.49 -4.48 -7.22
N SER A 187 15.72 -3.49 -6.75
CA SER A 187 15.85 -2.94 -5.39
C SER A 187 15.26 -3.84 -4.29
N PHE A 188 14.41 -4.80 -4.68
CA PHE A 188 13.78 -5.76 -3.78
C PHE A 188 14.28 -7.21 -4.01
N VAL A 189 15.46 -7.36 -4.63
CA VAL A 189 16.12 -8.67 -4.73
C VAL A 189 16.55 -9.11 -3.34
N VAL A 190 16.04 -10.25 -2.91
CA VAL A 190 16.36 -10.85 -1.61
C VAL A 190 17.84 -11.19 -1.59
N SER A 191 18.63 -10.43 -0.84
CA SER A 191 20.03 -10.72 -0.56
C SER A 191 20.23 -10.93 0.93
N GLN A 192 21.08 -11.88 1.29
CA GLN A 192 21.43 -12.15 2.68
C GLN A 192 22.02 -10.91 3.37
N ALA A 193 22.80 -10.11 2.65
CA ALA A 193 23.36 -8.86 3.16
C ALA A 193 22.26 -7.83 3.50
N LEU A 194 21.26 -7.71 2.63
CA LEU A 194 20.14 -6.79 2.83
C LEU A 194 19.24 -7.24 3.99
N LEU A 195 19.01 -8.55 4.14
CA LEU A 195 18.30 -9.10 5.30
C LEU A 195 19.05 -8.88 6.61
N GLN A 196 20.38 -9.00 6.60
CA GLN A 196 21.22 -8.72 7.77
C GLN A 196 21.21 -7.22 8.14
N GLU A 197 21.22 -6.33 7.16
CA GLU A 197 21.08 -4.88 7.37
C GLU A 197 19.70 -4.50 7.90
N LEU A 198 18.64 -5.09 7.35
CA LEU A 198 17.27 -4.87 7.83
C LEU A 198 17.04 -5.49 9.20
N SER A 199 17.73 -6.59 9.53
CA SER A 199 17.61 -7.23 10.84
C SER A 199 18.31 -6.47 11.95
N GLY A 200 19.28 -5.61 11.62
CA GLY A 200 20.10 -4.87 12.57
C GLY A 200 20.89 -5.82 13.49
N ALA A 201 22.20 -5.92 13.31
CA ALA A 201 23.07 -6.64 14.23
C ALA A 201 23.24 -5.87 15.57
N GLN A 202 22.14 -5.54 16.25
CA GLN A 202 22.14 -4.99 17.60
C GLN A 202 21.10 -5.70 18.47
N GLU A 203 21.53 -6.09 19.68
CA GLU A 203 20.70 -6.63 20.75
C GLU A 203 19.66 -5.59 21.18
N GLY A 204 18.52 -5.55 20.49
CA GLY A 204 17.38 -4.69 20.82
C GLY A 204 16.26 -5.49 21.49
N GLY A 205 15.62 -4.92 22.52
CA GLY A 205 14.50 -5.55 23.23
C GLY A 205 13.28 -5.89 22.34
N ASP A 206 12.30 -6.61 22.90
CA ASP A 206 11.17 -7.24 22.19
C ASP A 206 10.43 -6.32 21.19
N ALA A 207 10.28 -5.03 21.52
CA ALA A 207 9.62 -4.06 20.65
C ALA A 207 10.41 -3.75 19.36
N HIS A 208 11.74 -3.70 19.44
CA HIS A 208 12.61 -3.49 18.27
C HIS A 208 12.58 -4.72 17.36
N ASN A 209 12.67 -5.91 17.95
CA ASN A 209 12.59 -7.17 17.23
C ASN A 209 11.23 -7.32 16.50
N SER A 210 10.13 -6.90 17.13
CA SER A 210 8.80 -6.89 16.48
C SER A 210 8.73 -5.96 15.25
N GLN A 211 9.38 -4.80 15.28
CA GLN A 211 9.42 -3.86 14.15
C GLN A 211 10.29 -4.38 13.00
N VAL A 212 11.43 -4.99 13.33
CA VAL A 212 12.31 -5.67 12.38
C VAL A 212 11.57 -6.77 11.64
N VAL A 213 10.92 -7.68 12.37
CA VAL A 213 10.13 -8.78 11.79
C VAL A 213 9.02 -8.26 10.88
N LYS A 214 8.32 -7.19 11.30
CA LYS A 214 7.28 -6.55 10.46
C LYS A 214 7.89 -5.98 9.18
N SER A 215 9.03 -5.29 9.26
CA SER A 215 9.69 -4.67 8.10
C SER A 215 10.13 -5.73 7.08
N VAL A 216 10.71 -6.84 7.55
CA VAL A 216 11.09 -7.99 6.71
C VAL A 216 9.85 -8.62 6.05
N LEU A 217 8.74 -8.77 6.78
CA LEU A 217 7.49 -9.29 6.21
C LEU A 217 6.96 -8.43 5.06
N TRP A 218 6.96 -7.10 5.22
CA TRP A 218 6.51 -6.19 4.16
C TRP A 218 7.45 -6.17 2.96
N PHE A 219 8.76 -6.27 3.20
CA PHE A 219 9.76 -6.46 2.15
C PHE A 219 9.44 -7.70 1.30
N PHE A 220 9.24 -8.87 1.94
CA PHE A 220 8.89 -10.09 1.21
C PHE A 220 7.57 -9.98 0.47
N ARG A 221 6.56 -9.30 1.04
CA ARG A 221 5.29 -9.05 0.35
C ARG A 221 5.51 -8.25 -0.93
N ILE A 222 6.32 -7.20 -0.91
CA ILE A 222 6.66 -6.42 -2.10
C ILE A 222 7.35 -7.31 -3.12
N ALA A 223 8.38 -8.06 -2.72
CA ALA A 223 9.09 -8.97 -3.62
C ALA A 223 8.15 -9.99 -4.30
N CYS A 224 7.24 -10.62 -3.54
CA CYS A 224 6.24 -11.53 -4.07
C CYS A 224 5.30 -10.83 -5.07
N ASN A 225 4.82 -9.62 -4.76
CA ASN A 225 3.95 -8.86 -5.65
C ASN A 225 4.65 -8.48 -6.97
N LEU A 226 5.94 -8.12 -6.89
CA LEU A 226 6.74 -7.80 -8.06
C LEU A 226 6.98 -9.02 -8.95
N VAL A 227 7.24 -10.18 -8.36
CA VAL A 227 7.34 -11.46 -9.08
C VAL A 227 5.99 -11.85 -9.69
N LEU A 228 4.88 -11.68 -8.96
CA LEU A 228 3.54 -11.93 -9.47
C LEU A 228 3.22 -11.02 -10.66
N PHE A 229 3.59 -9.74 -10.57
CA PHE A 229 3.42 -8.79 -11.66
C PHE A 229 4.23 -9.19 -12.90
N ALA A 230 5.51 -9.53 -12.72
CA ALA A 230 6.37 -10.01 -13.80
C ALA A 230 5.79 -11.29 -14.45
N ARG A 231 5.33 -12.24 -13.63
CA ARG A 231 4.63 -13.44 -14.11
C ARG A 231 3.39 -13.08 -14.91
N ASN A 232 2.57 -12.14 -14.45
CA ASN A 232 1.34 -11.76 -15.13
C ASN A 232 1.62 -11.08 -16.48
N ILE A 233 2.72 -10.34 -16.62
CA ILE A 233 3.17 -9.77 -17.91
C ILE A 233 3.72 -10.85 -18.86
N VAL A 234 4.40 -11.88 -18.35
CA VAL A 234 4.90 -12.98 -19.18
C VAL A 234 3.78 -13.90 -19.61
N ALA A 235 2.89 -14.26 -18.68
CA ALA A 235 1.75 -15.14 -18.93
C ALA A 235 0.70 -14.51 -19.85
N SER A 236 0.65 -13.18 -19.92
CA SER A 236 -0.18 -12.45 -20.86
C SER A 236 0.37 -12.40 -22.29
N GLN A 237 1.46 -13.12 -22.57
CA GLN A 237 1.95 -13.34 -23.93
C GLN A 237 1.27 -14.61 -24.46
N GLY A 238 0.10 -14.43 -25.08
CA GLY A 238 -0.50 -15.49 -25.88
C GLY A 238 0.43 -15.90 -27.03
N VAL A 239 0.25 -17.14 -27.50
CA VAL A 239 0.87 -17.97 -28.59
C VAL A 239 1.61 -17.28 -29.76
N ASP A 240 1.60 -15.96 -29.90
CA ASP A 240 2.43 -15.21 -30.84
C ASP A 240 3.90 -15.13 -30.39
N HIS A 241 4.66 -16.19 -30.67
CA HIS A 241 6.12 -16.27 -30.54
C HIS A 241 6.90 -15.18 -31.31
N ARG A 242 6.23 -14.28 -32.06
CA ARG A 242 6.85 -13.23 -32.89
C ARG A 242 7.12 -11.91 -32.15
N ALA A 243 6.50 -11.68 -30.99
CA ALA A 243 6.71 -10.45 -30.22
C ALA A 243 7.31 -10.78 -28.84
N THR A 244 8.59 -11.18 -28.80
CA THR A 244 9.35 -11.27 -27.55
C THR A 244 9.49 -9.86 -26.96
N ARG A 245 8.53 -9.44 -26.12
CA ARG A 245 8.59 -8.13 -25.46
C ARG A 245 9.69 -8.19 -24.41
N VAL A 246 10.76 -7.43 -24.63
CA VAL A 246 11.87 -7.30 -23.69
C VAL A 246 11.38 -6.60 -22.43
N ILE A 247 11.14 -7.38 -21.36
CA ILE A 247 10.70 -6.88 -20.04
C ILE A 247 11.84 -6.16 -19.33
N PHE A 248 13.05 -6.72 -19.44
CA PHE A 248 14.27 -6.12 -18.92
C PHE A 248 15.14 -5.71 -20.08
N LYS A 249 15.17 -4.41 -20.37
CA LYS A 249 16.21 -3.86 -21.23
C LYS A 249 17.49 -3.75 -20.40
N PRO A 250 18.67 -4.09 -20.94
CA PRO A 250 19.93 -3.78 -20.28
C PRO A 250 20.08 -2.25 -20.27
N THR A 251 19.58 -1.60 -19.23
CA THR A 251 19.92 -0.21 -18.94
C THR A 251 21.34 -0.23 -18.41
N LEU A 252 22.28 0.30 -19.19
CA LEU A 252 23.66 0.49 -18.77
C LEU A 252 23.64 1.44 -17.56
N GLY A 253 23.72 0.87 -16.36
CA GLY A 253 23.94 1.58 -15.11
C GLY A 253 23.01 2.78 -14.85
N GLU A 254 21.81 2.53 -14.36
CA GLU A 254 21.41 3.28 -13.17
C GLU A 254 21.36 2.25 -12.04
N SER A 255 22.56 1.88 -11.60
CA SER A 255 22.73 1.31 -10.28
C SER A 255 22.00 2.23 -9.31
N ARG A 256 20.79 1.85 -8.88
CA ARG A 256 20.35 2.11 -7.50
C ARG A 256 21.24 1.26 -6.58
N THR A 257 22.55 1.45 -6.71
CA THR A 257 23.50 1.13 -5.66
C THR A 257 22.98 1.85 -4.45
N VAL A 258 22.57 1.07 -3.46
CA VAL A 258 23.09 1.14 -2.11
C VAL A 258 24.24 2.18 -2.02
N GLU A 259 23.90 3.47 -1.97
CA GLU A 259 24.89 4.50 -1.70
C GLU A 259 25.07 4.54 -0.19
N ARG A 260 25.79 3.54 0.30
CA ARG A 260 26.50 3.59 1.57
C ARG A 260 27.90 3.03 1.33
N ARG A 261 28.85 3.96 1.18
CA ARG A 261 30.16 3.99 1.87
C ARG A 261 31.00 5.09 1.25
N PHE A 262 30.99 6.28 1.86
CA PHE A 262 32.19 7.10 2.13
C PHE A 262 31.81 8.31 3.00
N ARG A 263 31.43 8.06 4.26
CA ARG A 263 31.66 8.99 5.37
C ARG A 263 31.90 8.17 6.63
N GLY A 264 33.18 7.90 6.88
CA GLY A 264 33.67 7.15 8.03
C GLY A 264 35.15 6.83 7.80
N GLY A 265 36.01 7.81 8.05
CA GLY A 265 37.46 7.64 7.95
C GLY A 265 38.23 8.92 7.67
N MET A 266 38.14 9.90 8.58
CA MET A 266 39.24 10.75 9.06
C MET A 266 38.72 11.62 10.19
#